data_AF-A0A8T9QF82-F1
#
_entry.id   AF-A0A8T9QF82-F1
#
_cell.length_a   1.000
_cell.length_b   1.000
_cell.length_c   1.000
_cell.angle_alpha   90.00
_cell.angle_beta   90.00
_cell.angle_gamma   90.00
#
_symmetry.space_group_name_H-M   'P 1'
#
loop_
_entity.id
_entity.type
_entity.pdbx_description
1 polymer ?
#
loop_
_entity_poly.entity_id
_entity_poly.type
_entity_poly.pdbx_seq_one_letter_code
_entity_poly.pdbx_strand_id
1 'polypeptide(L)'
;MYRPGQTLYFKGILTETRAGKSQLLTRQAISVRLIDVNGQTVQTLPFTTSEFGSFHGTVVLPTGLLNGEMSLQTDEGGASFAVEDYKRPTFQVTFEPVPGTPVLGQELTVRGKAAAYAGQPVDGALVSYRVVRRTFWPLFSRGYDGGQPEMEILSGTAQTDSAGGFAVKFVAKADAQLGRNKRGPGTLATCSR
;
A
#
# COMPACT_ATOMS: atom_id res chain seq x y z
N MET A 1 3.66 -6.81 -8.64
CA MET A 1 4.51 -7.08 -7.47
C MET A 1 4.98 -8.51 -7.57
N TYR A 2 6.29 -8.71 -7.62
CA TYR A 2 6.92 -10.02 -7.76
C TYR A 2 7.87 -10.27 -6.59
N ARG A 3 8.29 -11.52 -6.40
CA ARG A 3 9.32 -11.91 -5.44
C ARG A 3 10.61 -12.31 -6.17
N PRO A 4 11.77 -12.19 -5.53
CA PRO A 4 13.00 -12.80 -6.04
C PRO A 4 12.79 -14.28 -6.39
N GLY A 5 13.34 -14.73 -7.52
CA GLY A 5 13.18 -16.09 -8.03
C GLY A 5 11.87 -16.39 -8.76
N GLN A 6 10.90 -15.47 -8.78
CA GLN A 6 9.66 -15.66 -9.54
C GLN A 6 9.87 -15.44 -11.05
N THR A 7 9.10 -16.15 -11.85
CA THR A 7 8.99 -15.91 -13.29
C THR A 7 8.08 -14.72 -13.57
N LEU A 8 8.65 -13.68 -14.16
CA LEU A 8 7.94 -12.54 -14.74
C LEU A 8 7.55 -12.88 -16.18
N TYR A 9 6.27 -12.71 -16.50
CA TYR A 9 5.72 -12.83 -17.85
C TYR A 9 5.46 -11.44 -18.42
N PHE A 10 5.81 -11.22 -19.68
CA PHE A 10 5.60 -9.93 -20.33
C PHE A 10 5.20 -10.08 -21.80
N LYS A 11 4.51 -9.06 -22.30
CA LYS A 11 4.15 -8.88 -23.71
C LYS A 11 4.38 -7.42 -24.10
N GLY A 12 5.02 -7.21 -25.24
CA GLY A 12 5.19 -5.92 -25.87
C GLY A 12 4.53 -5.87 -27.24
N ILE A 13 4.14 -4.66 -27.66
CA ILE A 13 3.64 -4.37 -29.00
C ILE A 13 4.41 -3.17 -29.50
N LEU A 14 4.97 -3.27 -30.70
CA LEU A 14 5.74 -2.21 -31.32
C LEU A 14 4.93 -1.55 -32.43
N THR A 15 4.78 -0.23 -32.31
CA THR A 15 4.03 0.61 -33.24
C THR A 15 4.85 1.83 -33.61
N GLU A 16 4.75 2.28 -34.85
CA GLU A 16 5.30 3.55 -35.31
C GLU A 16 4.15 4.48 -35.71
N THR A 17 4.22 5.76 -35.36
CA THR A 17 3.23 6.76 -35.80
C THR A 17 3.87 7.70 -36.80
N ARG A 18 3.35 7.70 -38.05
CA ARG A 18 3.78 8.61 -39.12
C ARG A 18 2.60 9.42 -39.63
N ALA A 19 2.73 10.75 -39.65
CA ALA A 19 1.70 11.68 -40.13
C ALA A 19 0.30 11.40 -39.54
N GLY A 20 0.23 11.09 -38.24
CA GLY A 20 -1.02 10.80 -37.54
C GLY A 20 -1.61 9.40 -37.77
N LYS A 21 -0.93 8.51 -38.50
CA LYS A 21 -1.33 7.11 -38.69
C LYS A 21 -0.37 6.18 -37.94
N SER A 22 -0.90 5.33 -37.05
CA SER A 22 -0.11 4.28 -36.41
C SER A 22 -0.04 3.03 -37.28
N GLN A 23 1.14 2.46 -37.39
CA GLN A 23 1.44 1.23 -38.11
C GLN A 23 2.15 0.24 -37.19
N LEU A 24 1.89 -1.05 -37.37
CA LEU A 24 2.58 -2.11 -36.63
C LEU A 24 3.96 -2.36 -37.24
N LEU A 25 4.99 -2.41 -36.40
CA LEU A 25 6.33 -2.78 -36.82
C LEU A 25 6.50 -4.29 -36.68
N THR A 26 6.39 -5.00 -37.81
CA THR A 26 6.45 -6.48 -37.88
C THR A 26 7.85 -6.95 -38.24
N ARG A 27 8.20 -8.17 -37.79
CA ARG A 27 9.50 -8.83 -38.06
C ARG A 27 10.73 -7.99 -37.67
N GLN A 28 10.58 -7.12 -36.67
CA GLN A 28 11.64 -6.26 -36.19
C GLN A 28 12.39 -6.92 -35.03
N ALA A 29 13.71 -6.86 -35.07
CA ALA A 29 14.57 -7.33 -33.97
C ALA A 29 14.45 -6.38 -32.76
N ILE A 30 14.24 -6.94 -31.57
CA ILE A 30 14.08 -6.19 -30.32
C ILE A 30 14.92 -6.84 -29.23
N SER A 31 15.61 -6.03 -28.45
CA SER A 31 16.31 -6.47 -27.24
C SER A 31 15.58 -5.97 -26.00
N VAL A 32 15.17 -6.89 -25.13
CA VAL A 32 14.57 -6.57 -23.83
C VAL A 32 15.63 -6.73 -22.75
N ARG A 33 15.90 -5.67 -22.01
CA ARG A 33 16.84 -5.60 -20.90
C ARG A 33 16.10 -5.58 -19.57
N LEU A 34 16.48 -6.46 -18.65
CA LEU A 34 16.08 -6.39 -17.26
C LEU A 34 17.04 -5.47 -16.52
N ILE A 35 16.52 -4.38 -15.96
CA ILE A 35 17.28 -3.37 -15.23
C ILE A 35 16.96 -3.49 -13.73
N ASP A 36 18.00 -3.60 -12.90
CA ASP A 36 17.86 -3.68 -11.44
C ASP A 36 17.58 -2.31 -10.80
N VAL A 37 17.42 -2.31 -9.47
CA VAL A 37 17.16 -1.10 -8.66
C VAL A 37 18.29 -0.07 -8.76
N ASN A 38 19.51 -0.51 -9.08
CA ASN A 38 20.69 0.35 -9.24
C ASN A 38 20.86 0.86 -10.68
N GLY A 39 19.94 0.54 -11.60
CA GLY A 39 20.03 0.90 -13.01
C GLY A 39 20.96 -0.01 -13.83
N GLN A 40 21.38 -1.15 -13.30
CA GLN A 40 22.28 -2.08 -13.98
C GLN A 40 21.49 -3.07 -14.83
N THR A 41 21.99 -3.35 -16.05
CA THR A 41 21.42 -4.42 -16.88
C THR A 41 21.83 -5.78 -16.34
N VAL A 42 20.85 -6.52 -15.82
CA VAL A 42 21.02 -7.87 -15.28
C VAL A 42 21.02 -8.91 -16.40
N GLN A 43 20.12 -8.74 -17.37
CA GLN A 43 19.93 -9.70 -18.46
C GLN A 43 19.42 -9.00 -19.70
N THR A 44 19.84 -9.47 -20.87
CA THR A 44 19.34 -9.04 -22.18
C THR A 44 18.77 -10.24 -22.93
N LEU A 45 17.55 -10.11 -23.44
CA LEU A 45 16.81 -11.14 -24.12
C LEU A 45 16.43 -10.67 -25.54
N PRO A 46 16.86 -11.40 -26.59
CA PRO A 46 16.52 -11.05 -27.97
C PRO A 46 15.13 -11.57 -28.34
N PHE A 47 14.37 -10.77 -29.10
CA PHE A 47 13.07 -11.11 -29.66
C PHE A 47 12.95 -10.60 -31.10
N THR A 48 11.93 -11.10 -31.79
CA THR A 48 11.51 -10.58 -33.09
C THR A 48 9.99 -10.38 -33.06
N THR A 49 9.51 -9.23 -33.52
CA THR A 49 8.07 -8.96 -33.52
C THR A 49 7.34 -9.86 -34.52
N SER A 50 6.16 -10.32 -34.14
CA SER A 50 5.25 -11.10 -34.98
C SER A 50 4.66 -10.27 -36.13
N GLU A 51 3.85 -10.92 -36.97
CA GLU A 51 3.07 -10.25 -38.04
C GLU A 51 2.03 -9.27 -37.51
N PHE A 52 1.78 -9.29 -36.19
CA PHE A 52 0.93 -8.32 -35.49
C PHE A 52 1.74 -7.33 -34.65
N GLY A 53 3.04 -7.18 -34.92
CA GLY A 53 3.93 -6.23 -34.22
C GLY A 53 4.18 -6.57 -32.75
N SER A 54 3.79 -7.76 -32.28
CA SER A 54 3.89 -8.13 -30.86
C SER A 54 5.02 -9.13 -30.59
N PHE A 55 5.58 -9.07 -29.38
CA PHE A 55 6.52 -10.05 -28.82
C PHE A 55 6.12 -10.36 -27.38
N HIS A 56 6.51 -11.52 -26.87
CA HIS A 56 6.26 -11.90 -25.48
C HIS A 56 7.35 -12.85 -25.00
N GLY A 57 7.51 -12.95 -23.70
CA GLY A 57 8.52 -13.79 -23.11
C GLY A 57 8.39 -13.90 -21.60
N THR A 58 9.37 -14.59 -21.03
CA THR A 58 9.49 -14.78 -19.59
C THR A 58 10.91 -14.51 -19.14
N VAL A 59 11.05 -13.99 -17.93
CA VAL A 59 12.34 -13.86 -17.25
C VAL A 59 12.22 -14.32 -15.81
N VAL A 60 13.15 -15.15 -15.36
CA VAL A 60 13.24 -15.52 -13.95
C VAL A 60 13.98 -14.40 -13.22
N LEU A 61 13.33 -13.78 -12.24
CA LEU A 61 13.94 -12.70 -11.47
C LEU A 61 15.10 -13.26 -10.64
N PRO A 62 16.30 -12.68 -10.71
CA PRO A 62 17.45 -13.17 -9.96
C PRO A 62 17.21 -13.08 -8.46
N THR A 63 17.74 -14.05 -7.72
CA THR A 63 17.80 -14.02 -6.26
C THR A 63 19.07 -13.32 -5.81
N GLY A 64 18.99 -12.54 -4.72
CA GLY A 64 20.17 -11.87 -4.14
C GLY A 64 20.47 -10.47 -4.66
N LEU A 65 19.63 -9.92 -5.55
CA LEU A 65 19.64 -8.49 -5.88
C LEU A 65 18.85 -7.68 -4.85
N LEU A 66 19.06 -6.36 -4.84
CA LEU A 66 18.30 -5.43 -4.01
C LEU A 66 16.80 -5.49 -4.39
N ASN A 67 15.95 -5.62 -3.38
CA ASN A 67 14.50 -5.50 -3.55
C ASN A 67 14.12 -4.04 -3.80
N GLY A 68 13.16 -3.79 -4.69
CA GLY A 68 12.73 -2.46 -5.07
C GLY A 68 12.09 -2.42 -6.46
N GLU A 69 12.03 -1.23 -7.03
CA GLU A 69 11.54 -1.02 -8.39
C GLU A 69 12.60 -1.46 -9.41
N MET A 70 12.24 -2.44 -10.25
CA MET A 70 13.02 -2.89 -11.40
C MET A 70 12.27 -2.52 -12.68
N SER A 71 12.91 -2.63 -13.84
CA SER A 71 12.23 -2.38 -15.13
C SER A 71 12.66 -3.33 -16.24
N LEU A 72 11.74 -3.58 -17.18
CA LEU A 72 12.07 -4.10 -18.50
C LEU A 72 12.19 -2.93 -19.47
N GLN A 73 13.29 -2.86 -20.21
CA GLN A 73 13.56 -1.79 -21.17
C GLN A 73 13.93 -2.35 -22.54
N THR A 74 13.43 -1.71 -23.58
CA THR A 74 13.93 -1.83 -24.95
C THR A 74 14.50 -0.47 -25.37
N ASP A 75 14.99 -0.36 -26.59
CA ASP A 75 15.43 0.94 -27.12
C ASP A 75 14.25 1.89 -27.38
N GLU A 76 13.03 1.36 -27.41
CA GLU A 76 11.80 2.06 -27.81
C GLU A 76 10.84 2.32 -26.64
N GLY A 77 11.12 1.77 -25.45
CA GLY A 77 10.25 1.95 -24.28
C GLY A 77 10.55 0.99 -23.14
N GLY A 78 9.75 1.04 -22.08
CA GLY A 78 9.93 0.17 -20.93
C GLY A 78 8.74 0.14 -19.99
N ALA A 79 8.79 -0.78 -19.04
CA ALA A 79 7.80 -0.95 -17.99
C ALA A 79 8.47 -1.27 -16.66
N SER A 80 8.11 -0.54 -15.62
CA SER A 80 8.59 -0.76 -14.25
C SER A 80 7.69 -1.72 -13.48
N PHE A 81 8.29 -2.43 -12.53
CA PHE A 81 7.58 -3.34 -11.63
C PHE A 81 8.34 -3.48 -10.30
N ALA A 82 7.59 -3.64 -9.21
CA ALA A 82 8.16 -3.84 -7.87
C ALA A 82 8.53 -5.31 -7.62
N VAL A 83 9.74 -5.54 -7.12
CA VAL A 83 10.24 -6.81 -6.59
C VAL A 83 10.45 -6.67 -5.08
N GLU A 84 9.69 -7.43 -4.31
CA GLU A 84 9.74 -7.39 -2.85
C GLU A 84 9.60 -8.79 -2.27
N ASP A 85 10.25 -9.02 -1.13
CA ASP A 85 10.02 -10.21 -0.29
C ASP A 85 8.71 -10.08 0.51
N TYR A 86 7.60 -9.90 -0.19
CA TYR A 86 6.30 -9.84 0.45
C TYR A 86 5.90 -11.24 0.95
N LYS A 87 6.08 -11.50 2.24
CA LYS A 87 5.38 -12.60 2.92
C LYS A 87 3.90 -12.21 3.03
N ARG A 88 3.02 -12.97 2.37
CA ARG A 88 1.58 -12.75 2.50
C ARG A 88 1.20 -12.96 3.98
N PRO A 89 0.64 -11.95 4.67
CA PRO A 89 0.15 -12.12 6.03
C PRO A 89 -0.85 -13.27 6.05
N THR A 90 -0.76 -14.11 7.07
CA THR A 90 -1.68 -15.23 7.27
C THR A 90 -2.85 -14.86 8.17
N PHE A 91 -2.93 -13.60 8.60
CA PHE A 91 -3.89 -13.08 9.57
C PHE A 91 -4.40 -11.69 9.19
N GLN A 92 -5.51 -11.31 9.80
CA GLN A 92 -6.12 -9.99 9.71
C GLN A 92 -6.46 -9.48 11.11
N VAL A 93 -6.43 -8.16 11.26
CA VAL A 93 -6.85 -7.45 12.47
C VAL A 93 -7.98 -6.50 12.09
N THR A 94 -9.11 -6.62 12.79
CA THR A 94 -10.31 -5.82 12.57
C THR A 94 -10.75 -5.16 13.86
N PHE A 95 -11.13 -3.89 13.80
CA PHE A 95 -11.75 -3.19 14.94
C PHE A 95 -13.26 -3.28 14.87
N GLU A 96 -13.89 -3.50 16.01
CA GLU A 96 -15.34 -3.47 16.15
C GLU A 96 -15.81 -2.01 16.18
N PRO A 97 -17.00 -1.71 15.62
CA PRO A 97 -17.58 -0.38 15.74
C PRO A 97 -17.73 0.02 17.20
N VAL A 98 -17.30 1.23 17.54
CA VAL A 98 -17.50 1.78 18.87
C VAL A 98 -18.97 2.19 19.01
N PRO A 99 -19.72 1.67 19.99
CA PRO A 99 -21.13 2.01 20.14
C PRO A 99 -21.29 3.46 20.60
N GLY A 100 -22.27 4.17 20.01
CA GLY A 100 -22.60 5.55 20.35
C GLY A 100 -21.64 6.60 19.77
N THR A 101 -21.76 7.83 20.26
CA THR A 101 -20.90 8.94 19.84
C THR A 101 -19.79 9.14 20.87
N PRO A 102 -18.51 8.94 20.49
CA PRO A 102 -17.40 9.18 21.41
C PRO A 102 -17.37 10.64 21.86
N VAL A 103 -17.32 10.87 23.17
CA VAL A 103 -17.26 12.21 23.77
C VAL A 103 -15.83 12.51 24.19
N LEU A 104 -15.34 13.71 23.84
CA LEU A 104 -14.02 14.17 24.26
C LEU A 104 -13.92 14.24 25.79
N GLY A 105 -12.79 13.81 26.33
CA GLY A 105 -12.53 13.76 27.76
C GLY A 105 -13.10 12.54 28.49
N GLN A 106 -13.87 11.68 27.81
CA GLN A 106 -14.32 10.41 28.37
C GLN A 106 -13.38 9.25 27.97
N GLU A 107 -13.36 8.22 28.82
CA GLU A 107 -12.67 6.97 28.50
C GLU A 107 -13.45 6.21 27.41
N LEU A 108 -12.73 5.81 26.37
CA LEU A 108 -13.22 5.00 25.27
C LEU A 108 -12.53 3.64 25.31
N THR A 109 -13.31 2.58 25.12
CA THR A 109 -12.78 1.24 24.89
C THR A 109 -13.05 0.84 23.44
N VAL A 110 -11.99 0.64 22.67
CA VAL A 110 -12.05 0.11 21.30
C VAL A 110 -11.69 -1.37 21.36
N ARG A 111 -12.58 -2.22 20.85
CA ARG A 111 -12.35 -3.67 20.77
C ARG A 111 -11.89 -4.03 19.36
N GLY A 112 -10.99 -5.00 19.29
CA GLY A 112 -10.54 -5.55 18.03
C GLY A 112 -10.44 -7.07 18.10
N LYS A 113 -10.35 -7.68 16.92
CA LYS A 113 -10.22 -9.11 16.73
C LYS A 113 -9.09 -9.40 15.75
N ALA A 114 -8.21 -10.32 16.12
CA ALA A 114 -7.18 -10.89 15.28
C ALA A 114 -7.57 -12.32 14.91
N ALA A 115 -7.62 -12.61 13.61
CA ALA A 115 -7.94 -13.94 13.11
C ALA A 115 -7.03 -14.29 11.94
N ALA A 116 -6.63 -15.56 11.83
CA ALA A 116 -6.02 -16.09 10.63
C ALA A 116 -7.00 -15.95 9.44
N TYR A 117 -6.49 -15.82 8.22
CA TYR A 117 -7.34 -15.84 7.02
C TYR A 117 -8.07 -17.19 6.84
N ALA A 118 -7.61 -18.24 7.52
CA ALA A 118 -8.29 -19.53 7.63
C ALA A 118 -9.45 -19.54 8.65
N GLY A 119 -9.74 -18.40 9.29
CA GLY A 119 -10.86 -18.21 10.24
C GLY A 119 -10.53 -18.48 11.71
N GLN A 120 -9.38 -19.09 12.01
CA GLN A 120 -8.98 -19.40 13.39
C GLN A 120 -8.61 -18.13 14.18
N PRO A 121 -8.99 -18.01 15.46
CA PRO A 121 -8.53 -16.90 16.30
C PRO A 121 -7.02 -16.97 16.50
N VAL A 122 -6.38 -15.79 16.56
CA VAL A 122 -4.95 -15.70 16.90
C VAL A 122 -4.83 -15.48 18.41
N ASP A 123 -4.50 -16.53 19.15
CA ASP A 123 -4.34 -16.50 20.61
C ASP A 123 -2.93 -16.04 21.04
N GLY A 124 -2.83 -15.28 22.12
CA GLY A 124 -1.57 -14.87 22.75
C GLY A 124 -0.67 -13.96 21.90
N ALA A 125 -1.18 -13.34 20.83
CA ALA A 125 -0.40 -12.44 19.99
C ALA A 125 -0.25 -11.06 20.61
N LEU A 126 0.94 -10.48 20.47
CA LEU A 126 1.22 -9.11 20.87
C LEU A 126 0.74 -8.13 19.78
N VAL A 127 -0.21 -7.28 20.14
CA VAL A 127 -0.78 -6.24 19.29
C VAL A 127 -0.17 -4.89 19.68
N SER A 128 0.72 -4.37 18.85
CA SER A 128 1.20 -2.98 18.97
C SER A 128 0.19 -2.03 18.36
N TYR A 129 -0.17 -0.95 19.07
CA TYR A 129 -1.15 0.02 18.60
C TYR A 129 -0.69 1.46 18.83
N ARG A 130 -1.22 2.37 18.00
CA ARG A 130 -1.07 3.81 18.14
C ARG A 130 -2.42 4.50 17.95
N VAL A 131 -2.79 5.35 18.90
CA VAL A 131 -4.01 6.16 18.88
C VAL A 131 -3.61 7.58 18.52
N VAL A 132 -4.15 8.07 17.40
CA VAL A 132 -3.90 9.42 16.89
C VAL A 132 -5.20 10.21 16.75
N ARG A 133 -5.13 11.52 16.95
CA ARG A 133 -6.21 12.47 16.66
C ARG A 133 -5.93 13.15 15.34
N ARG A 134 -6.93 13.19 14.46
CA ARG A 134 -6.93 13.99 13.24
C ARG A 134 -8.09 14.98 13.27
N THR A 135 -7.82 16.23 12.94
CA THR A 135 -8.86 17.26 12.82
C THR A 135 -9.27 17.34 11.35
N PHE A 136 -10.53 17.01 11.05
CA PHE A 136 -11.08 17.13 9.70
C PHE A 136 -11.90 18.41 9.58
N TRP A 137 -11.55 19.30 8.65
CA TRP A 137 -12.34 20.49 8.34
C TRP A 137 -13.25 20.20 7.16
N PRO A 138 -14.56 20.50 7.23
CA PRO A 138 -15.46 20.28 6.09
C PRO A 138 -15.05 21.13 4.88
N LEU A 139 -15.16 20.52 3.69
CA LEU A 139 -14.71 21.02 2.38
C LEU A 139 -15.22 22.41 1.95
N PHE A 140 -16.21 22.98 2.65
CA PHE A 140 -16.78 24.30 2.34
C PHE A 140 -16.00 25.47 2.96
N SER A 141 -15.02 25.20 3.82
CA SER A 141 -14.15 26.23 4.41
C SER A 141 -13.05 26.63 3.43
N ARG A 142 -13.43 27.49 2.48
CA ARG A 142 -12.57 28.13 1.49
C ARG A 142 -11.44 28.91 2.21
N GLY A 143 -10.21 28.37 2.21
CA GLY A 143 -9.01 29.18 2.46
C GLY A 143 -7.94 28.67 3.44
N TYR A 144 -7.99 27.43 3.93
CA TYR A 144 -6.90 26.89 4.78
C TYR A 144 -6.58 25.43 4.43
N ASP A 145 -5.66 25.23 3.47
CA ASP A 145 -4.98 23.96 3.21
C ASP A 145 -3.94 23.69 4.30
N GLY A 146 -4.43 23.53 5.53
CA GLY A 146 -3.60 23.27 6.71
C GLY A 146 -4.31 22.28 7.61
N GLY A 147 -4.44 21.03 7.14
CA GLY A 147 -4.77 19.93 8.05
C GLY A 147 -3.77 19.95 9.20
N GLN A 148 -4.25 20.17 10.42
CA GLN A 148 -3.39 20.14 11.61
C GLN A 148 -2.68 18.77 11.66
N PRO A 149 -1.39 18.73 12.04
CA PRO A 149 -0.64 17.48 12.09
C PRO A 149 -1.31 16.48 13.04
N GLU A 150 -1.19 15.20 12.72
CA GLU A 150 -1.71 14.13 13.57
C GLU A 150 -1.10 14.22 14.96
N MET A 151 -1.93 14.25 15.99
CA MET A 151 -1.45 14.26 17.37
C MET A 151 -1.59 12.87 17.96
N GLU A 152 -0.48 12.29 18.39
CA GLU A 152 -0.49 11.02 19.14
C GLU A 152 -1.10 11.24 20.53
N ILE A 153 -2.12 10.43 20.86
CA ILE A 153 -2.77 10.41 22.17
C ILE A 153 -2.10 9.37 23.07
N LEU A 154 -1.81 8.18 22.51
CA LEU A 154 -1.29 7.01 23.22
C LEU A 154 -0.70 6.01 22.22
N SER A 155 0.39 5.36 22.60
CA SER A 155 0.86 4.11 21.98
C SER A 155 1.07 3.05 23.05
N GLY A 156 1.01 1.78 22.67
CA GLY A 156 1.14 0.68 23.61
C GLY A 156 1.05 -0.68 22.96
N THR A 157 0.96 -1.71 23.81
CA THR A 157 0.76 -3.08 23.38
C THR A 157 -0.40 -3.71 24.12
N ALA A 158 -1.13 -4.60 23.46
CA ALA A 158 -2.17 -5.45 24.03
C ALA A 158 -1.86 -6.91 23.67
N GLN A 159 -2.43 -7.86 24.40
CA GLN A 159 -2.39 -9.27 24.03
C GLN A 159 -3.78 -9.74 23.62
N THR A 160 -3.84 -10.61 22.61
CA THR A 160 -5.08 -11.26 22.23
C THR A 160 -5.43 -12.40 23.18
N ASP A 161 -6.73 -12.58 23.43
CA ASP A 161 -7.26 -13.71 24.19
C ASP A 161 -7.45 -14.96 23.29
N SER A 162 -7.91 -16.06 23.90
CA SER A 162 -8.20 -17.33 23.20
C SER A 162 -9.23 -17.23 22.06
N ALA A 163 -10.05 -16.18 22.04
CA ALA A 163 -11.00 -15.89 20.96
C ALA A 163 -10.42 -14.92 19.92
N GLY A 164 -9.15 -14.53 20.05
CA GLY A 164 -8.46 -13.56 19.22
C GLY A 164 -8.84 -12.11 19.52
N GLY A 165 -9.60 -11.87 20.60
CA GLY A 165 -10.07 -10.55 21.00
C GLY A 165 -8.99 -9.75 21.73
N PHE A 166 -8.97 -8.44 21.53
CA PHE A 166 -8.18 -7.51 22.33
C PHE A 166 -8.93 -6.19 22.53
N ALA A 167 -8.56 -5.42 23.54
CA ALA A 167 -9.18 -4.13 23.85
C ALA A 167 -8.13 -3.06 24.10
N VAL A 168 -8.35 -1.87 23.55
CA VAL A 168 -7.55 -0.67 23.77
C VAL A 168 -8.41 0.35 24.51
N LYS A 169 -7.95 0.77 25.69
CA LYS A 169 -8.60 1.80 26.51
C LYS A 169 -7.81 3.09 26.45
N PHE A 170 -8.46 4.19 26.14
CA PHE A 170 -7.82 5.51 26.12
C PHE A 170 -8.82 6.63 26.37
N VAL A 171 -8.34 7.80 26.81
CA VAL A 171 -9.16 9.01 26.96
C VAL A 171 -8.97 9.88 25.72
N ALA A 172 -10.06 10.23 25.04
CA ALA A 172 -10.03 11.09 23.86
C ALA A 172 -9.79 12.55 24.27
N LYS A 173 -8.52 12.95 24.45
CA LYS A 173 -8.16 14.32 24.87
C LYS A 173 -8.60 15.35 23.83
N ALA A 174 -9.25 16.42 24.28
CA ALA A 174 -9.57 17.59 23.46
C ALA A 174 -8.30 18.38 23.09
N ASP A 175 -8.37 19.19 22.04
CA ASP A 175 -7.26 20.09 21.69
C ASP A 175 -7.27 21.29 22.63
N ALA A 176 -6.17 21.53 23.35
CA ALA A 176 -6.03 22.73 24.17
C ALA A 176 -5.95 24.01 23.30
N GLN A 177 -5.62 23.90 22.01
CA GLN A 177 -5.57 25.03 21.08
C GLN A 177 -6.93 25.38 20.44
N LEU A 178 -7.96 24.56 20.60
CA LEU A 178 -9.35 24.91 20.24
C LEU A 178 -9.98 25.72 21.39
N GLY A 179 -9.37 26.86 21.70
CA GLY A 179 -9.90 27.83 22.63
C GLY A 179 -11.17 28.48 22.08
N ARG A 180 -12.29 28.31 22.80
CA ARG A 180 -13.50 29.15 22.76
C ARG A 180 -14.04 29.49 21.37
N ASN A 181 -14.76 28.56 20.75
CA ASN A 181 -15.99 28.97 20.06
C ASN A 181 -17.06 27.88 20.16
N LYS A 182 -18.15 28.23 20.86
CA LYS A 182 -19.35 27.40 21.01
C LYS A 182 -20.05 27.29 19.66
N ARG A 183 -19.57 26.41 18.79
CA ARG A 183 -20.21 25.81 17.60
C ARG A 183 -19.09 25.20 16.74
N GLY A 184 -18.87 23.88 16.82
CA GLY A 184 -17.82 23.19 16.05
C GLY A 184 -18.20 21.74 15.71
N PRO A 185 -17.77 21.21 14.56
CA PRO A 185 -18.34 20.03 13.90
C PRO A 185 -17.81 18.70 14.47
N GLY A 186 -18.56 17.62 14.22
CA GLY A 186 -18.34 16.28 14.77
C GLY A 186 -16.93 15.73 14.51
N THR A 187 -16.30 15.24 15.58
CA THR A 187 -14.99 14.58 15.54
C THR A 187 -15.19 13.07 15.39
N LEU A 188 -14.70 12.49 14.29
CA LEU A 188 -14.63 11.04 14.12
C LEU A 188 -13.23 10.57 14.52
N ALA A 189 -13.15 9.74 15.56
CA ALA A 189 -11.92 9.06 15.94
C ALA A 189 -11.74 7.84 15.03
N THR A 190 -10.70 7.83 14.20
CA THR A 190 -10.28 6.65 13.43
C THR A 190 -8.96 6.12 13.98
N CYS A 191 -8.92 4.81 14.25
CA CYS A 191 -7.72 4.08 14.60
C CYS A 191 -7.08 3.59 13.29
N SER A 192 -5.84 4.01 13.00
CA SER A 192 -5.09 3.60 11.81
C SER A 192 -4.27 2.33 12.07
N ARG A 193 -4.15 1.50 11.03
CA ARG A 193 -3.38 0.23 11.00
C ARG A 193 -1.90 0.38 11.30
#